data_AF-A0A9W8HNR2-F1
#
_entry.id   AF-A0A9W8HNR2-F1
#
_cell.length_a   1.000
_cell.length_b   1.000
_cell.length_c   1.000
_cell.angle_alpha   90.00
_cell.angle_beta   90.00
_cell.angle_gamma   90.00
#
_symmetry.space_group_name_H-M   'P 1'
#
loop_
_entity.id
_entity.type
_entity.pdbx_description
1 polymer ?
#
loop_
_entity_poly.entity_id
_entity_poly.type
_entity_poly.pdbx_seq_one_letter_code
_entity_poly.pdbx_strand_id
1 'polypeptide(L)'
;MLLSINQFPLLGAGTYIDGQSPPNGPLLGSQMLSDVCLNPMPSFTLEIDGINDRRGAVPYTGVPVFRDTNTLWPFMDKHRLTDPSKGGVLTKPSANCNSSDGRDSACSVGNHTATSTATNSAADAGVAKSPWSAPYSESQPDMHLAPNLPRQPPDPPSNKNCLLLDSPLFGIGSGGVLRITLCAADLNEARLLHDQLAPISAIMAALTAATPIVKGHLVDRDCYWDVQCGIVDDRTPQERGIVPLTTAKGTLQKSRYGSIDMYLGPEDASMDLAFRSQYNDCMFTYDEESHQMMHKAVGIDERLSFHVSRLFVRDIHYAPKRMLGKKGKGLSVRSDGQEHFKRFLGCSRQNVCLYPPNKNTGSGWEVAVMSLEVQLTDAENAAFITFIVLLSRVIISYRLNLYLPISLMDENMARAQKPNAVREQLFYFRRDLFGGRDGKSNGSGRISKRRNAASSWHTVHHAHASAGSERGVFGPRGKGLRENAEYVELTIDEIINGSNTYCVSGIMNIILNYLPSMRLEFEDEQVLRRQLLLVKRRASGKLCTLAAWMRNFVQNHPDYKHNSEVSQSINYDMLRTMNDIEEGKTAAPDLLG
;
A
#
# COMPACT_ATOMS: atom_id res chain seq x y z
N MET A 1 -20.31 -16.31 15.13
CA MET A 1 -19.41 -15.16 15.31
C MET A 1 -18.81 -14.83 13.96
N LEU A 2 -19.11 -13.65 13.43
CA LEU A 2 -18.49 -13.09 12.23
C LEU A 2 -17.78 -11.81 12.68
N LEU A 3 -16.49 -11.70 12.40
CA LEU A 3 -15.67 -10.55 12.81
C LEU A 3 -14.95 -9.98 11.60
N SER A 4 -14.94 -8.65 11.52
CA SER A 4 -14.14 -7.90 10.56
C SER A 4 -12.73 -7.69 11.11
N ILE A 5 -11.79 -8.56 10.75
CA ILE A 5 -10.37 -8.47 11.17
C ILE A 5 -9.44 -8.56 9.97
N ASN A 6 -8.37 -7.75 9.96
CA ASN A 6 -7.43 -7.74 8.83
C ASN A 6 -6.60 -9.04 8.76
N GLN A 7 -6.20 -9.59 9.90
CA GLN A 7 -5.48 -10.87 9.95
C GLN A 7 -5.88 -11.67 11.18
N PHE A 8 -6.09 -12.97 11.01
CA PHE A 8 -6.36 -13.85 12.14
C PHE A 8 -5.08 -14.02 12.99
N PRO A 9 -5.09 -13.68 14.30
CA PRO A 9 -3.85 -13.57 15.09
C PRO A 9 -3.02 -14.85 15.18
N LEU A 10 -3.67 -16.02 15.24
CA LEU A 10 -3.00 -17.32 15.34
C LEU A 10 -2.79 -18.03 13.99
N LEU A 11 -3.06 -17.36 12.86
CA LEU A 11 -2.88 -17.99 11.54
C LEU A 11 -1.43 -18.45 11.37
N GLY A 12 -1.22 -19.75 11.13
CA GLY A 12 0.11 -20.36 11.03
C GLY A 12 0.85 -20.63 12.36
N ALA A 13 0.20 -20.43 13.52
CA ALA A 13 0.82 -20.63 14.84
C ALA A 13 0.74 -22.08 15.37
N GLY A 14 0.32 -23.04 14.55
CA GLY A 14 0.10 -24.44 14.93
C GLY A 14 -1.35 -24.86 14.72
N THR A 15 -1.94 -25.56 15.69
CA THR A 15 -3.35 -25.96 15.65
C THR A 15 -4.21 -24.84 16.23
N TYR A 16 -5.11 -24.28 15.43
CA TYR A 16 -6.05 -23.22 15.85
C TYR A 16 -7.45 -23.42 15.25
N ILE A 17 -7.65 -24.53 14.53
CA ILE A 17 -8.94 -24.99 14.01
C ILE A 17 -9.19 -26.41 14.54
N ASP A 18 -10.38 -26.67 15.05
CA ASP A 18 -10.77 -28.03 15.45
C ASP A 18 -10.82 -28.94 14.23
N GLY A 19 -10.15 -30.09 14.30
CA GLY A 19 -10.05 -31.02 13.17
C GLY A 19 -9.15 -30.54 12.01
N GLN A 20 -8.27 -29.56 12.25
CA GLN A 20 -7.31 -29.08 11.26
C GLN A 20 -6.49 -30.25 10.68
N SER A 21 -6.54 -30.43 9.37
CA SER A 21 -5.59 -31.32 8.68
C SER A 21 -4.16 -30.84 8.90
N PRO A 22 -3.16 -31.74 8.93
CA PRO A 22 -1.77 -31.32 9.10
C PRO A 22 -1.34 -30.31 8.02
N PRO A 23 -0.34 -29.45 8.30
CA PRO A 23 0.31 -28.65 7.27
C PRO A 23 1.02 -29.55 6.25
N ASN A 24 1.61 -28.93 5.22
CA ASN A 24 2.20 -29.59 4.05
C ASN A 24 1.19 -30.37 3.19
N GLY A 25 -0.03 -29.83 3.09
CA GLY A 25 -1.02 -30.33 2.15
C GLY A 25 -0.58 -30.14 0.69
N PRO A 26 -1.11 -30.95 -0.24
CA PRO A 26 -0.71 -30.92 -1.66
C PRO A 26 -1.04 -29.61 -2.39
N LEU A 27 -1.97 -28.79 -1.86
CA LEU A 27 -2.36 -27.53 -2.49
C LEU A 27 -1.41 -26.39 -2.09
N LEU A 28 -1.24 -26.12 -0.79
CA LEU A 28 -0.39 -25.03 -0.31
C LEU A 28 1.09 -25.39 -0.25
N GLY A 29 1.43 -26.64 0.12
CA GLY A 29 2.81 -27.03 0.42
C GLY A 29 3.47 -26.23 1.56
N SER A 30 2.68 -25.53 2.38
CA SER A 30 3.14 -24.70 3.50
C SER A 30 3.39 -25.54 4.73
N GLN A 31 4.48 -25.29 5.45
CA GLN A 31 4.79 -25.93 6.73
C GLN A 31 3.99 -25.35 7.89
N MET A 32 3.29 -24.23 7.65
CA MET A 32 2.57 -23.46 8.67
C MET A 32 1.05 -23.54 8.47
N LEU A 33 0.61 -23.59 7.21
CA LEU A 33 -0.80 -23.56 6.85
C LEU A 33 -1.27 -24.92 6.34
N SER A 34 -2.47 -25.27 6.77
CA SER A 34 -3.20 -26.42 6.27
C SER A 34 -4.03 -26.04 5.05
N ASP A 35 -4.23 -26.97 4.12
CA ASP A 35 -5.04 -26.74 2.91
C ASP A 35 -6.50 -26.39 3.24
N VAL A 36 -6.99 -26.71 4.45
CA VAL A 36 -8.32 -26.30 4.94
C VAL A 36 -8.49 -24.78 5.02
N CYS A 37 -7.39 -24.02 5.07
CA CYS A 37 -7.42 -22.55 5.02
C CYS A 37 -7.74 -22.00 3.63
N LEU A 38 -7.68 -22.82 2.57
CA LEU A 38 -7.99 -22.39 1.22
C LEU A 38 -9.50 -22.27 1.00
N ASN A 39 -9.88 -21.26 0.23
CA ASN A 39 -11.20 -21.22 -0.36
C ASN A 39 -11.35 -22.39 -1.33
N PRO A 40 -12.49 -23.11 -1.36
CA PRO A 40 -12.73 -24.21 -2.30
C PRO A 40 -12.70 -23.78 -3.78
N MET A 41 -12.81 -22.48 -4.07
CA MET A 41 -12.67 -21.94 -5.42
C MET A 41 -11.21 -22.06 -5.91
N PRO A 42 -10.96 -22.73 -7.05
CA PRO A 42 -9.60 -23.01 -7.54
C PRO A 42 -8.75 -21.77 -7.83
N SER A 43 -9.34 -20.59 -8.00
CA SER A 43 -8.61 -19.37 -8.38
C SER A 43 -7.48 -19.00 -7.42
N PHE A 44 -7.69 -19.17 -6.11
CA PHE A 44 -6.67 -18.82 -5.12
C PHE A 44 -5.52 -19.80 -5.14
N THR A 45 -5.80 -21.10 -5.26
CA THR A 45 -4.77 -22.13 -5.42
C THR A 45 -3.96 -21.89 -6.69
N LEU A 46 -4.62 -21.57 -7.81
CA LEU A 46 -3.95 -21.27 -9.08
C LEU A 46 -3.11 -19.98 -9.02
N GLU A 47 -3.56 -18.97 -8.28
CA GLU A 47 -2.78 -17.74 -8.06
C GLU A 47 -1.53 -18.04 -7.22
N ILE A 48 -1.66 -18.81 -6.13
CA ILE A 48 -0.54 -19.24 -5.30
C ILE A 48 0.47 -20.07 -6.11
N ASP A 49 -0.02 -21.05 -6.86
CA ASP A 49 0.84 -21.90 -7.71
C ASP A 49 1.53 -21.05 -8.78
N GLY A 50 0.82 -20.14 -9.45
CA GLY A 50 1.41 -19.25 -10.44
C GLY A 50 2.46 -18.30 -9.87
N ILE A 51 2.30 -17.82 -8.64
CA ILE A 51 3.32 -17.03 -7.93
C ILE A 51 4.56 -17.88 -7.68
N ASN A 52 4.39 -19.07 -7.10
CA ASN A 52 5.49 -19.97 -6.74
C ASN A 52 6.26 -20.44 -7.98
N ASP A 53 5.55 -20.88 -9.01
CA ASP A 53 6.12 -21.37 -10.27
C ASP A 53 6.91 -20.26 -10.97
N ARG A 54 6.36 -19.05 -11.03
CA ARG A 54 7.03 -17.90 -11.63
C ARG A 54 8.29 -17.50 -10.86
N ARG A 55 8.20 -17.47 -9.52
CA ARG A 55 9.34 -17.11 -8.67
C ARG A 55 10.44 -18.18 -8.69
N GLY A 56 10.07 -19.43 -8.97
CA GLY A 56 10.94 -20.61 -8.87
C GLY A 56 11.15 -21.10 -7.43
N ALA A 57 10.43 -20.52 -6.46
CA ALA A 57 10.47 -20.86 -5.05
C ALA A 57 9.26 -20.25 -4.35
N VAL A 58 8.93 -20.76 -3.16
CA VAL A 58 7.92 -20.14 -2.28
C VAL A 58 8.41 -18.73 -1.87
N PRO A 59 7.61 -17.66 -2.06
CA PRO A 59 7.95 -16.35 -1.53
C PRO A 59 8.13 -16.38 -0.02
N TYR A 60 9.10 -15.60 0.45
CA TYR A 60 9.48 -15.59 1.85
C TYR A 60 9.50 -14.17 2.36
N THR A 61 8.77 -13.93 3.44
CA THR A 61 8.70 -12.61 4.07
C THR A 61 8.92 -12.74 5.57
N GLY A 62 9.89 -11.97 6.07
CA GLY A 62 10.16 -11.85 7.49
C GLY A 62 9.33 -10.73 8.11
N VAL A 63 8.61 -11.05 9.17
CA VAL A 63 7.85 -10.10 9.99
C VAL A 63 8.60 -9.89 11.32
N PRO A 64 9.20 -8.71 11.56
CA PRO A 64 9.94 -8.43 12.79
C PRO A 64 9.09 -8.65 14.05
N VAL A 65 9.63 -9.40 15.00
CA VAL A 65 8.97 -9.68 16.28
C VAL A 65 9.12 -8.49 17.20
N PHE A 66 8.05 -8.15 17.92
CA PHE A 66 8.10 -7.14 18.98
C PHE A 66 9.06 -7.62 20.08
N ARG A 67 10.00 -6.79 20.51
CA ARG A 67 10.93 -7.16 21.58
C ARG A 67 10.39 -6.66 22.93
N ASP A 68 9.69 -7.54 23.63
CA ASP A 68 9.27 -7.31 25.01
C ASP A 68 10.35 -7.81 26.00
N THR A 69 10.11 -7.64 27.29
CA THR A 69 11.03 -7.85 28.42
C THR A 69 11.59 -9.27 28.47
N ASN A 70 10.74 -10.27 28.26
CA ASN A 70 11.08 -11.70 28.28
C ASN A 70 11.16 -12.32 26.89
N THR A 71 11.12 -11.51 25.82
CA THR A 71 11.27 -12.01 24.46
C THR A 71 12.71 -12.47 24.26
N LEU A 72 12.90 -13.75 23.93
CA LEU A 72 14.23 -14.31 23.68
C LEU A 72 14.92 -13.55 22.54
N TRP A 73 16.17 -13.13 22.77
CA TRP A 73 16.94 -12.35 21.82
C TRP A 73 18.37 -12.91 21.66
N PRO A 74 18.88 -13.14 20.43
CA PRO A 74 18.20 -12.96 19.15
C PRO A 74 16.98 -13.88 19.01
N PHE A 75 15.88 -13.34 18.47
CA PHE A 75 14.68 -14.13 18.25
C PHE A 75 14.90 -15.09 17.08
N MET A 76 14.41 -16.32 17.28
CA MET A 76 14.57 -17.44 16.38
C MET A 76 13.20 -18.05 16.13
N ASP A 77 12.68 -17.93 14.90
CA ASP A 77 11.44 -18.62 14.54
C ASP A 77 11.63 -20.14 14.68
N LYS A 78 10.70 -20.81 15.36
CA LYS A 78 10.69 -22.26 15.54
C LYS A 78 10.59 -23.00 14.18
N HIS A 79 10.09 -22.35 13.15
CA HIS A 79 9.92 -22.90 11.79
C HIS A 79 11.09 -22.60 10.84
N ARG A 80 12.31 -22.37 11.35
CA ARG A 80 13.49 -21.95 10.57
C ARG A 80 14.08 -22.97 9.58
N LEU A 81 13.46 -24.13 9.40
CA LEU A 81 13.91 -25.14 8.43
C LEU A 81 13.76 -24.68 6.95
N THR A 82 13.30 -23.45 6.73
CA THR A 82 12.95 -22.86 5.44
C THR A 82 13.82 -21.68 5.02
N ASP A 83 14.91 -21.38 5.74
CA ASP A 83 15.80 -20.28 5.38
C ASP A 83 16.55 -20.60 4.06
N PRO A 84 16.25 -19.91 2.94
CA PRO A 84 16.91 -20.18 1.66
C PRO A 84 18.41 -19.86 1.72
N SER A 85 18.84 -19.00 2.65
CA SER A 85 20.26 -18.68 2.87
C SER A 85 21.06 -19.84 3.47
N LYS A 86 20.38 -20.91 3.90
CA LYS A 86 20.98 -22.17 4.36
C LYS A 86 20.77 -23.35 3.41
N GLY A 87 20.36 -23.09 2.16
CA GLY A 87 20.25 -24.11 1.11
C GLY A 87 18.93 -24.89 1.08
N GLY A 88 17.92 -24.50 1.86
CA GLY A 88 16.58 -25.07 1.78
C GLY A 88 15.75 -24.39 0.70
N VAL A 89 15.73 -24.92 -0.51
CA VAL A 89 14.70 -24.54 -1.50
C VAL A 89 13.47 -25.41 -1.19
N LEU A 90 12.39 -24.80 -0.71
CA LEU A 90 11.08 -25.43 -0.73
C LEU A 90 10.61 -25.48 -2.19
N THR A 91 10.99 -26.54 -2.89
CA THR A 91 10.38 -26.91 -4.17
C THR A 91 9.13 -27.74 -3.85
N LYS A 92 7.94 -27.29 -4.29
CA LYS A 92 6.77 -28.17 -4.33
C LYS A 92 7.15 -29.38 -5.19
N PRO A 93 6.88 -30.63 -4.77
CA PRO A 93 7.12 -31.79 -5.63
C PRO A 93 6.35 -31.56 -6.94
N SER A 94 7.07 -31.46 -8.05
CA SER A 94 6.48 -31.38 -9.37
C SER A 94 5.49 -32.53 -9.52
N ALA A 95 4.21 -32.20 -9.68
CA ALA A 95 3.25 -33.19 -10.18
C ALA A 95 3.73 -33.55 -11.59
N ASN A 96 4.14 -34.81 -11.79
CA ASN A 96 4.57 -35.41 -13.06
C ASN A 96 3.93 -34.75 -14.29
N CYS A 97 4.57 -33.72 -14.83
CA CYS A 97 4.28 -33.20 -16.15
C CYS A 97 5.38 -33.73 -17.08
N ASN A 98 5.23 -35.00 -17.47
CA ASN A 98 5.89 -35.56 -18.64
C ASN A 98 5.33 -34.86 -19.89
N SER A 99 5.80 -33.65 -20.16
CA SER A 99 5.69 -33.00 -21.46
C SER A 99 6.90 -32.12 -21.64
N SER A 100 7.82 -32.60 -22.46
CA SER A 100 8.92 -31.88 -23.08
C SER A 100 8.39 -30.81 -24.04
N ASP A 101 7.58 -29.88 -23.54
CA ASP A 101 7.21 -28.68 -24.27
C ASP A 101 8.20 -27.60 -23.84
N GLY A 102 9.09 -27.22 -24.76
CA GLY A 102 10.12 -26.19 -24.60
C GLY A 102 9.55 -24.82 -24.25
N ARG A 103 9.07 -24.68 -23.01
CA ARG A 103 8.90 -23.38 -22.37
C ARG A 103 10.28 -23.00 -21.89
N ASP A 104 10.83 -21.97 -22.50
CA ASP A 104 11.91 -21.18 -21.90
C ASP A 104 11.38 -20.51 -20.63
N SER A 105 11.16 -21.31 -19.58
CA SER A 105 11.22 -20.82 -18.22
C SER A 105 12.68 -20.47 -18.01
N ALA A 106 13.03 -19.20 -18.13
CA ALA A 106 14.38 -18.68 -17.93
C ALA A 106 14.93 -18.88 -16.48
N CYS A 107 14.35 -19.79 -15.70
CA CYS A 107 14.67 -20.08 -14.31
C CYS A 107 15.37 -21.44 -14.11
N SER A 108 15.69 -22.18 -15.18
CA SER A 108 16.49 -23.41 -15.05
C SER A 108 17.98 -23.07 -14.92
N VAL A 109 18.47 -22.85 -13.69
CA VAL A 109 19.92 -22.87 -13.44
C VAL A 109 20.39 -24.32 -13.52
N GLY A 110 20.98 -24.71 -14.64
CA GLY A 110 21.59 -26.02 -14.81
C GLY A 110 22.77 -26.20 -13.86
N ASN A 111 22.80 -27.31 -13.12
CA ASN A 111 23.97 -27.79 -12.38
C ASN A 111 25.07 -28.17 -13.40
N HIS A 112 26.00 -27.26 -13.66
CA HIS A 112 27.24 -27.63 -14.35
C HIS A 112 28.32 -27.97 -13.31
N THR A 113 28.57 -29.26 -13.16
CA THR A 113 29.79 -29.79 -12.58
C THR A 113 31.00 -29.27 -13.35
N ALA A 114 31.94 -28.72 -12.61
CA ALA A 114 33.20 -28.20 -13.13
C ALA A 114 34.03 -29.31 -13.81
N THR A 115 34.42 -29.06 -15.05
CA THR A 115 35.64 -29.66 -15.63
C THR A 115 36.52 -28.53 -16.11
N SER A 116 37.73 -28.52 -15.58
CA SER A 116 38.78 -27.53 -15.79
C SER A 116 39.30 -27.52 -17.23
N THR A 117 39.45 -26.33 -17.80
CA THR A 117 40.67 -25.96 -18.54
C THR A 117 40.73 -24.45 -18.65
N ALA A 118 41.70 -23.88 -17.94
CA ALA A 118 41.96 -22.45 -17.92
C ALA A 118 42.77 -22.04 -19.15
N THR A 119 42.32 -20.99 -19.84
CA THR A 119 43.19 -20.06 -20.55
C THR A 119 42.69 -18.64 -20.31
N ASN A 120 43.55 -17.84 -19.69
CA ASN A 120 43.34 -16.44 -19.34
C ASN A 120 43.20 -15.56 -20.59
N SER A 121 42.19 -14.69 -20.61
CA SER A 121 42.36 -13.30 -21.06
C SER A 121 41.27 -12.44 -20.44
N ALA A 122 41.69 -11.55 -19.54
CA ALA A 122 40.85 -10.51 -18.97
C ALA A 122 40.66 -9.41 -20.02
N ALA A 123 39.41 -9.09 -20.34
CA ALA A 123 39.05 -7.87 -21.04
C ALA A 123 37.82 -7.26 -20.35
N ASP A 124 38.03 -6.04 -19.88
CA ASP A 124 37.08 -5.12 -19.26
C ASP A 124 35.89 -4.90 -20.20
N ALA A 125 34.70 -5.42 -19.84
CA ALA A 125 33.48 -5.24 -20.63
C ALA A 125 32.52 -4.33 -19.87
N GLY A 126 32.40 -3.10 -20.37
CA GLY A 126 31.53 -2.05 -19.82
C GLY A 126 30.07 -2.49 -19.69
N VAL A 127 29.44 -1.98 -18.63
CA VAL A 127 28.02 -2.17 -18.31
C VAL A 127 27.15 -1.62 -19.45
N ALA A 128 26.55 -2.52 -20.24
CA ALA A 128 25.57 -2.15 -21.25
C ALA A 128 24.29 -1.64 -20.56
N LYS A 129 23.80 -0.44 -20.95
CA LYS A 129 22.49 0.09 -20.50
C LYS A 129 21.38 -0.84 -21.01
N SER A 130 20.53 -1.33 -20.09
CA SER A 130 19.34 -2.13 -20.43
C SER A 130 18.33 -1.28 -21.21
N PRO A 131 17.75 -1.78 -22.33
CA PRO A 131 16.73 -1.06 -23.11
C PRO A 131 15.39 -0.85 -22.40
N TRP A 132 15.17 -1.47 -21.23
CA TRP A 132 13.84 -1.61 -20.60
C TRP A 132 13.66 -0.77 -19.32
N SER A 133 14.55 0.19 -19.09
CA SER A 133 14.53 1.02 -17.88
C SER A 133 14.71 2.48 -18.27
N ALA A 134 13.69 3.31 -18.02
CA ALA A 134 13.75 4.74 -18.28
C ALA A 134 13.71 5.54 -16.97
N PRO A 135 14.61 6.52 -16.78
CA PRO A 135 14.26 7.69 -15.98
C PRO A 135 13.14 8.43 -16.72
N TYR A 136 12.04 8.74 -16.03
CA TYR A 136 11.00 9.58 -16.62
C TYR A 136 11.59 10.99 -16.90
N SER A 137 11.61 11.42 -18.17
CA SER A 137 12.22 12.69 -18.60
C SER A 137 11.45 13.32 -19.77
N GLU A 138 10.50 14.20 -19.46
CA GLU A 138 10.25 15.41 -20.27
C GLU A 138 11.23 16.48 -19.75
N SER A 139 12.35 16.69 -20.45
CA SER A 139 13.37 17.74 -20.23
C SER A 139 13.60 18.17 -18.76
N GLN A 140 14.53 17.53 -18.04
CA GLN A 140 14.90 17.95 -16.68
C GLN A 140 15.84 19.17 -16.67
N PRO A 141 15.58 20.23 -15.88
CA PRO A 141 16.65 21.05 -15.30
C PRO A 141 17.26 20.33 -14.08
N ASP A 142 18.59 20.37 -13.97
CA ASP A 142 19.39 19.73 -12.91
C ASP A 142 18.80 19.89 -11.51
N MET A 143 18.28 18.80 -10.95
CA MET A 143 17.82 18.73 -9.56
C MET A 143 18.82 17.94 -8.72
N HIS A 144 19.70 18.64 -8.04
CA HIS A 144 20.53 18.10 -6.96
C HIS A 144 19.69 17.90 -5.68
N LEU A 145 18.95 16.81 -5.54
CA LEU A 145 18.24 16.35 -4.31
C LEU A 145 17.88 14.86 -4.49
N ALA A 146 18.24 13.87 -3.67
CA ALA A 146 19.08 13.74 -2.50
C ALA A 146 19.74 12.33 -2.56
N PRO A 147 21.06 12.19 -2.42
CA PRO A 147 21.78 10.95 -2.77
C PRO A 147 21.55 9.74 -1.82
N ASN A 148 20.63 9.82 -0.85
CA ASN A 148 20.57 8.88 0.28
C ASN A 148 19.15 8.43 0.70
N LEU A 149 18.14 8.46 -0.17
CA LEU A 149 16.86 7.81 0.15
C LEU A 149 16.98 6.29 -0.07
N PRO A 150 16.56 5.45 0.90
CA PRO A 150 16.74 4.01 0.79
C PRO A 150 15.90 3.48 -0.38
N ARG A 151 16.60 2.98 -1.40
CA ARG A 151 16.04 1.95 -2.29
C ARG A 151 15.57 0.82 -1.38
N GLN A 152 14.41 0.22 -1.64
CA GLN A 152 14.02 -1.02 -0.95
C GLN A 152 15.26 -1.93 -0.87
N PRO A 153 15.62 -2.42 0.31
CA PRO A 153 16.94 -3.00 0.53
C PRO A 153 17.19 -4.12 -0.49
N PRO A 154 18.37 -4.16 -1.13
CA PRO A 154 18.72 -5.15 -2.15
C PRO A 154 18.89 -6.58 -1.60
N ASP A 155 18.62 -6.81 -0.31
CA ASP A 155 18.59 -8.11 0.33
C ASP A 155 17.18 -8.38 0.88
N PRO A 156 16.71 -9.64 0.95
CA PRO A 156 15.62 -9.93 1.89
C PRO A 156 16.05 -9.37 3.25
N PRO A 157 15.18 -8.64 3.99
CA PRO A 157 15.53 -8.10 5.29
C PRO A 157 16.21 -9.20 6.09
N SER A 158 17.28 -8.86 6.82
CA SER A 158 17.95 -9.84 7.67
C SER A 158 16.88 -10.62 8.42
N ASN A 159 16.68 -11.90 8.11
CA ASN A 159 15.67 -12.77 8.74
C ASN A 159 16.04 -13.08 10.21
N LYS A 160 16.86 -12.22 10.82
CA LYS A 160 17.17 -12.18 12.23
C LYS A 160 15.99 -11.53 12.93
N ASN A 161 15.53 -12.16 13.99
CA ASN A 161 14.47 -11.66 14.85
C ASN A 161 13.10 -11.46 14.16
N CYS A 162 12.86 -12.19 13.07
CA CYS A 162 11.58 -12.17 12.37
C CYS A 162 10.85 -13.49 12.55
N LEU A 163 9.52 -13.44 12.48
CA LEU A 163 8.68 -14.56 12.07
C LEU A 163 8.76 -14.71 10.56
N LEU A 164 8.83 -15.94 10.11
CA LEU A 164 8.93 -16.27 8.71
C LEU A 164 7.59 -16.80 8.24
N LEU A 165 7.15 -16.33 7.07
CA LEU A 165 5.91 -16.73 6.42
C LEU A 165 6.24 -17.43 5.09
N ASP A 166 5.60 -18.57 4.83
CA ASP A 166 5.94 -19.51 3.75
C ASP A 166 4.76 -19.81 2.81
N SER A 167 3.82 -18.88 2.68
CA SER A 167 2.69 -19.05 1.77
C SER A 167 2.14 -17.71 1.32
N PRO A 168 1.90 -17.48 0.01
CA PRO A 168 1.19 -16.30 -0.46
C PRO A 168 -0.19 -16.13 0.17
N LEU A 169 -0.79 -17.21 0.70
CA LEU A 169 -2.05 -17.17 1.44
C LEU A 169 -1.99 -16.24 2.66
N PHE A 170 -0.83 -16.05 3.29
CA PHE A 170 -0.67 -15.07 4.36
C PHE A 170 -0.91 -13.62 3.90
N GLY A 171 -0.87 -13.33 2.60
CA GLY A 171 -1.14 -12.01 2.02
C GLY A 171 -2.44 -11.94 1.22
N ILE A 172 -2.72 -12.90 0.34
CA ILE A 172 -3.98 -12.90 -0.43
C ILE A 172 -5.17 -13.40 0.40
N GLY A 173 -4.92 -14.17 1.46
CA GLY A 173 -5.93 -14.72 2.37
C GLY A 173 -6.04 -14.00 3.71
N SER A 174 -5.25 -12.95 3.97
CA SER A 174 -5.44 -12.09 5.14
C SER A 174 -6.77 -11.32 5.00
N GLY A 175 -7.59 -11.42 6.06
CA GLY A 175 -9.03 -11.20 6.11
C GLY A 175 -9.62 -9.79 5.89
N GLY A 176 -8.88 -8.72 5.60
CA GLY A 176 -9.59 -7.49 5.24
C GLY A 176 -8.80 -6.23 4.93
N VAL A 177 -8.58 -6.00 3.64
CA VAL A 177 -8.41 -4.63 3.13
C VAL A 177 -9.78 -3.97 3.03
N LEU A 178 -9.95 -2.79 3.65
CA LEU A 178 -11.09 -1.93 3.38
C LEU A 178 -10.88 -1.23 2.03
N ARG A 179 -11.30 -1.90 0.95
CA ARG A 179 -11.22 -1.36 -0.40
C ARG A 179 -12.37 -0.36 -0.64
N ILE A 180 -12.03 0.86 -1.04
CA ILE A 180 -13.00 1.89 -1.41
C ILE A 180 -12.83 2.18 -2.91
N THR A 181 -13.87 1.90 -3.70
CA THR A 181 -13.85 2.13 -5.16
C THR A 181 -14.78 3.29 -5.53
N LEU A 182 -14.23 4.30 -6.18
CA LEU A 182 -14.93 5.50 -6.64
C LEU A 182 -15.12 5.42 -8.15
N CYS A 183 -16.33 5.71 -8.63
CA CYS A 183 -16.61 5.87 -10.05
C CYS A 183 -16.39 7.34 -10.44
N ALA A 184 -15.52 7.57 -11.42
CA ALA A 184 -15.23 8.89 -11.97
C ALA A 184 -16.12 9.21 -13.17
N ALA A 185 -16.35 10.50 -13.44
CA ALA A 185 -17.13 10.96 -14.58
C ALA A 185 -16.51 10.56 -15.93
N ASP A 186 -15.18 10.62 -16.03
CA ASP A 186 -14.39 10.28 -17.20
C ASP A 186 -12.96 9.86 -16.80
N LEU A 187 -12.12 9.56 -17.79
CA LEU A 187 -10.72 9.18 -17.57
C LEU A 187 -9.91 10.30 -16.91
N ASN A 188 -10.19 11.57 -17.20
CA ASN A 188 -9.41 12.68 -16.66
C ASN A 188 -9.70 12.90 -15.18
N GLU A 189 -10.97 12.82 -14.77
CA GLU A 189 -11.33 12.78 -13.35
C GLU A 189 -10.76 11.53 -12.66
N ALA A 190 -10.73 10.38 -13.34
CA ALA A 190 -10.14 9.16 -12.80
C ALA A 190 -8.62 9.31 -12.57
N ARG A 191 -7.89 9.92 -13.51
CA ARG A 191 -6.45 10.22 -13.37
C ARG A 191 -6.21 11.17 -12.20
N LEU A 192 -7.01 12.23 -12.10
CA LEU A 192 -6.94 13.17 -10.98
C LEU A 192 -7.15 12.45 -9.64
N LEU A 193 -8.22 11.67 -9.50
CA LEU A 193 -8.50 10.96 -8.25
C LEU A 193 -7.41 9.92 -7.92
N HIS A 194 -6.95 9.16 -8.91
CA HIS A 194 -5.85 8.20 -8.76
C HIS A 194 -4.62 8.87 -8.17
N ASP A 195 -4.20 9.97 -8.78
CA ASP A 195 -2.98 10.67 -8.42
C ASP A 195 -3.09 11.39 -7.07
N GLN A 196 -4.22 12.04 -6.78
CA GLN A 196 -4.40 12.79 -5.53
C GLN A 196 -4.63 11.88 -4.31
N LEU A 197 -5.21 10.68 -4.51
CA LEU A 197 -5.43 9.72 -3.41
C LEU A 197 -4.20 8.86 -3.11
N ALA A 198 -3.25 8.72 -4.05
CA ALA A 198 -2.06 7.90 -3.83
C ALA A 198 -1.22 8.35 -2.60
N PRO A 199 -0.87 9.64 -2.41
CA PRO A 199 -0.18 10.13 -1.20
C PRO A 199 -0.96 9.90 0.10
N ILE A 200 -2.29 9.90 0.04
CA ILE A 200 -3.17 9.72 1.20
C ILE A 200 -3.13 8.28 1.73
N SER A 201 -2.74 7.32 0.88
CA SER A 201 -2.68 5.90 1.22
C SER A 201 -1.89 5.61 2.50
N ALA A 202 -0.71 6.20 2.65
CA ALA A 202 0.14 5.97 3.83
C ALA A 202 -0.47 6.54 5.11
N ILE A 203 -1.12 7.70 5.00
CA ILE A 203 -1.84 8.36 6.11
C ILE A 203 -3.00 7.47 6.56
N MET A 204 -3.75 6.91 5.61
CA MET A 204 -4.87 6.02 5.90
C MET A 204 -4.42 4.67 6.46
N ALA A 205 -3.33 4.09 5.94
CA ALA A 205 -2.75 2.86 6.51
C ALA A 205 -2.43 3.05 8.00
N ALA A 206 -1.75 4.15 8.37
CA ALA A 206 -1.45 4.45 9.78
C ALA A 206 -2.72 4.68 10.63
N LEU A 207 -3.72 5.40 10.11
CA LEU A 207 -5.00 5.65 10.81
C LEU A 207 -5.86 4.40 11.01
N THR A 208 -5.75 3.43 10.10
CA THR A 208 -6.57 2.21 10.08
C THR A 208 -5.83 1.00 10.63
N ALA A 209 -4.59 1.16 11.10
CA ALA A 209 -3.74 0.09 11.59
C ALA A 209 -4.49 -0.86 12.55
N ALA A 210 -4.52 -2.14 12.21
CA ALA A 210 -5.32 -3.19 12.84
C ALA A 210 -4.57 -4.53 12.96
N THR A 211 -3.26 -4.57 12.68
CA THR A 211 -2.51 -5.84 12.58
C THR A 211 -1.22 -5.88 13.40
N PRO A 212 -1.31 -5.93 14.74
CA PRO A 212 -0.16 -6.00 15.63
C PRO A 212 0.27 -7.44 15.98
N ILE A 213 -0.50 -8.46 15.55
CA ILE A 213 -0.26 -9.87 15.85
C ILE A 213 -0.20 -10.66 14.55
N VAL A 214 0.86 -11.45 14.39
CA VAL A 214 1.06 -12.36 13.26
C VAL A 214 1.58 -13.68 13.80
N LYS A 215 1.03 -14.81 13.34
CA LYS A 215 1.53 -16.15 13.69
C LYS A 215 1.68 -16.34 15.20
N GLY A 216 0.70 -15.85 15.97
CA GLY A 216 0.68 -15.93 17.42
C GLY A 216 1.77 -15.14 18.14
N HIS A 217 2.32 -14.09 17.52
CA HIS A 217 3.24 -13.19 18.21
C HIS A 217 2.88 -11.73 17.99
N LEU A 218 3.10 -10.91 19.01
CA LEU A 218 3.19 -9.46 18.83
C LEU A 218 4.37 -9.15 17.89
N VAL A 219 4.11 -8.32 16.89
CA VAL A 219 5.10 -7.90 15.89
C VAL A 219 5.45 -6.43 16.05
N ASP A 220 6.64 -6.05 15.58
CA ASP A 220 7.17 -4.68 15.60
C ASP A 220 6.63 -3.86 14.42
N ARG A 221 5.29 -3.90 14.28
CA ARG A 221 4.50 -3.20 13.27
C ARG A 221 3.02 -3.25 13.65
N ASP A 222 2.24 -2.31 13.12
CA ASP A 222 0.78 -2.25 13.33
C ASP A 222 -0.02 -2.36 12.02
N CYS A 223 0.65 -2.29 10.85
CA CYS A 223 0.05 -2.55 9.54
C CYS A 223 0.70 -3.75 8.85
N TYR A 224 0.01 -4.28 7.85
CA TYR A 224 0.35 -5.53 7.16
C TYR A 224 0.63 -5.36 5.65
N TRP A 225 0.63 -4.13 5.13
CA TRP A 225 0.72 -3.85 3.70
C TRP A 225 2.05 -4.34 3.09
N ASP A 226 3.18 -4.07 3.74
CA ASP A 226 4.50 -4.50 3.24
C ASP A 226 4.67 -6.02 3.32
N VAL A 227 4.09 -6.67 4.35
CA VAL A 227 4.04 -8.13 4.48
C VAL A 227 3.26 -8.73 3.31
N GLN A 228 2.09 -8.17 3.02
CA GLN A 228 1.26 -8.57 1.89
C GLN A 228 2.02 -8.40 0.57
N CYS A 229 2.74 -7.29 0.39
CA CYS A 229 3.53 -7.05 -0.81
C CYS A 229 4.68 -8.07 -0.99
N GLY A 230 5.36 -8.42 0.10
CA GLY A 230 6.49 -9.35 0.09
C GLY A 230 6.07 -10.81 -0.14
N ILE A 231 4.96 -11.25 0.46
CA ILE A 231 4.57 -12.67 0.45
C ILE A 231 3.93 -13.10 -0.86
N VAL A 232 3.52 -12.15 -1.70
CA VAL A 232 3.03 -12.38 -3.07
C VAL A 232 4.02 -11.94 -4.14
N ASP A 233 5.24 -11.56 -3.74
CA ASP A 233 6.28 -11.13 -4.67
C ASP A 233 6.73 -12.32 -5.52
N ASP A 234 6.39 -12.30 -6.80
CA ASP A 234 6.70 -13.36 -7.74
C ASP A 234 7.98 -13.09 -8.55
N ARG A 235 8.74 -12.04 -8.20
CA ARG A 235 9.98 -11.69 -8.89
C ARG A 235 11.04 -12.77 -8.76
N THR A 236 11.61 -13.16 -9.89
CA THR A 236 12.77 -14.07 -9.94
C THR A 236 14.01 -13.41 -9.30
N PRO A 237 15.06 -14.18 -8.96
CA PRO A 237 16.33 -13.61 -8.51
C PRO A 237 16.93 -12.59 -9.49
N GLN A 238 16.76 -12.79 -10.80
CA GLN A 238 17.22 -11.86 -11.84
C GLN A 238 16.43 -10.55 -11.81
N GLU A 239 15.11 -10.63 -11.72
CA GLU A 239 14.23 -9.46 -11.65
C GLU A 239 14.48 -8.66 -10.37
N ARG A 240 14.87 -9.31 -9.27
CA ARG A 240 15.29 -8.64 -8.02
C ARG A 240 16.72 -8.10 -8.05
N GLY A 241 17.48 -8.34 -9.12
CA GLY A 241 18.88 -7.92 -9.23
C GLY A 241 19.85 -8.69 -8.33
N ILE A 242 19.45 -9.85 -7.80
CA ILE A 242 20.27 -10.70 -6.93
C ILE A 242 21.31 -11.46 -7.76
N VAL A 243 20.95 -11.86 -8.97
CA VAL A 243 21.85 -12.52 -9.93
C VAL A 243 21.83 -11.78 -11.26
N PRO A 244 22.89 -11.88 -12.09
CA PRO A 244 22.96 -11.20 -13.38
C PRO A 244 21.79 -11.54 -14.30
N LEU A 245 21.32 -10.56 -15.07
CA LEU A 245 20.27 -10.76 -16.06
C LEU A 245 20.77 -11.68 -17.18
N THR A 246 20.03 -12.75 -17.47
CA THR A 246 20.26 -13.61 -18.65
C THR A 246 19.16 -13.49 -19.68
N THR A 247 18.11 -12.72 -19.38
CA THR A 247 16.98 -12.46 -20.27
C THR A 247 16.94 -10.99 -20.64
N ALA A 248 16.20 -10.68 -21.71
CA ALA A 248 15.91 -9.30 -22.08
C ALA A 248 15.04 -8.58 -21.03
N LYS A 249 14.31 -9.31 -20.18
CA LYS A 249 13.49 -8.72 -19.11
C LYS A 249 14.43 -8.10 -18.06
N GLY A 250 14.38 -6.78 -17.93
CA GLY A 250 15.18 -6.02 -16.96
C GLY A 250 14.83 -6.30 -15.50
N THR A 251 15.48 -5.60 -14.57
CA THR A 251 15.12 -5.65 -13.14
C THR A 251 13.77 -5.01 -12.87
N LEU A 252 13.02 -5.50 -11.88
CA LEU A 252 11.72 -4.99 -11.44
C LEU A 252 11.84 -4.44 -10.02
N GLN A 253 11.63 -3.14 -9.85
CA GLN A 253 11.99 -2.45 -8.60
C GLN A 253 11.07 -2.77 -7.43
N LYS A 254 9.77 -2.90 -7.69
CA LYS A 254 8.75 -3.24 -6.68
C LYS A 254 8.19 -4.63 -6.94
N SER A 255 7.60 -5.23 -5.91
CA SER A 255 6.65 -6.34 -6.09
C SER A 255 5.50 -5.85 -6.98
N ARG A 256 4.74 -6.79 -7.57
CA ARG A 256 3.49 -6.44 -8.27
C ARG A 256 2.42 -5.87 -7.33
N TYR A 257 2.65 -6.02 -6.01
CA TYR A 257 1.93 -5.30 -4.97
C TYR A 257 2.83 -4.20 -4.40
N GLY A 258 2.28 -3.01 -4.14
CA GLY A 258 3.07 -1.90 -3.61
C GLY A 258 2.44 -0.53 -3.82
N SER A 259 3.21 0.52 -3.64
CA SER A 259 2.80 1.86 -4.06
C SER A 259 2.78 1.99 -5.59
N ILE A 260 2.09 3.01 -6.12
CA ILE A 260 2.13 3.34 -7.55
C ILE A 260 3.59 3.57 -8.01
N ASP A 261 3.88 3.19 -9.25
CA ASP A 261 5.19 3.39 -9.87
C ASP A 261 5.31 4.77 -10.52
N MET A 262 4.17 5.31 -10.97
CA MET A 262 4.05 6.61 -11.61
C MET A 262 2.67 7.20 -11.38
N TYR A 263 2.61 8.52 -11.24
CA TYR A 263 1.41 9.32 -11.47
C TYR A 263 1.05 9.32 -12.95
N LEU A 264 -0.25 9.36 -13.21
CA LEU A 264 -0.79 9.40 -14.56
C LEU A 264 -0.73 10.81 -15.14
N GLY A 265 -0.78 11.84 -14.30
CA GLY A 265 -0.93 13.24 -14.69
C GLY A 265 -2.23 13.50 -15.46
N PRO A 266 -2.54 14.75 -15.81
CA PRO A 266 -3.60 15.03 -16.76
C PRO A 266 -3.20 14.62 -18.19
N GLU A 267 -4.18 14.46 -19.08
CA GLU A 267 -3.93 14.29 -20.52
C GLU A 267 -3.25 15.54 -21.12
N ASP A 268 -3.81 16.71 -20.82
CA ASP A 268 -3.23 18.03 -21.13
C ASP A 268 -2.84 18.74 -19.83
N ALA A 269 -1.63 19.30 -19.77
CA ALA A 269 -1.14 20.09 -18.65
C ALA A 269 -2.10 21.21 -18.22
N SER A 270 -2.90 21.77 -19.15
CA SER A 270 -3.93 22.78 -18.86
C SER A 270 -5.04 22.28 -17.93
N MET A 271 -5.25 20.96 -17.83
CA MET A 271 -6.31 20.35 -17.00
C MET A 271 -5.93 20.22 -15.53
N ASP A 272 -4.63 20.04 -15.22
CA ASP A 272 -4.11 20.05 -13.86
C ASP A 272 -2.71 20.70 -13.81
N LEU A 273 -2.68 22.01 -13.62
CA LEU A 273 -1.44 22.80 -13.52
C LEU A 273 -0.58 22.44 -12.29
N ALA A 274 -1.12 21.70 -11.32
CA ALA A 274 -0.33 21.26 -10.16
C ALA A 274 0.54 20.05 -10.45
N PHE A 275 0.21 19.23 -11.45
CA PHE A 275 1.03 18.09 -11.83
C PHE A 275 2.35 18.57 -12.41
N ARG A 276 3.45 17.93 -11.98
CA ARG A 276 4.78 18.16 -12.51
C ARG A 276 5.46 16.82 -12.72
N SER A 277 6.11 16.63 -13.86
CA SER A 277 6.77 15.38 -14.24
C SER A 277 7.79 14.91 -13.20
N GLN A 278 8.39 15.83 -12.45
CA GLN A 278 9.38 15.54 -11.40
C GLN A 278 8.79 14.79 -10.19
N TYR A 279 7.46 14.68 -10.06
CA TYR A 279 6.88 13.81 -9.04
C TYR A 279 7.09 12.32 -9.34
N ASN A 280 7.27 11.97 -10.62
CA ASN A 280 7.65 10.63 -11.05
C ASN A 280 9.18 10.49 -10.99
N ASP A 281 9.72 10.53 -9.77
CA ASP A 281 11.17 10.53 -9.48
C ASP A 281 11.79 9.14 -9.31
N CYS A 282 10.97 8.09 -9.38
CA CYS A 282 11.40 6.70 -9.28
C CYS A 282 11.55 6.04 -10.66
N MET A 283 12.53 5.14 -10.76
CA MET A 283 12.70 4.27 -11.93
C MET A 283 11.64 3.18 -11.95
N PHE A 284 11.09 2.89 -13.12
CA PHE A 284 10.23 1.73 -13.34
C PHE A 284 10.57 1.06 -14.67
N THR A 285 10.15 -0.19 -14.80
CA THR A 285 10.39 -1.04 -15.97
C THR A 285 9.07 -1.19 -16.71
N TYR A 286 9.10 -1.07 -18.04
CA TYR A 286 7.93 -1.17 -18.89
C TYR A 286 8.23 -1.97 -20.15
N ASP A 287 7.20 -2.51 -20.79
CA ASP A 287 7.34 -3.26 -22.04
C ASP A 287 7.35 -2.30 -23.24
N GLU A 288 8.51 -2.12 -23.87
CA GLU A 288 8.74 -1.19 -24.97
C GLU A 288 7.85 -1.47 -26.19
N GLU A 289 7.65 -2.74 -26.56
CA GLU A 289 6.77 -3.11 -27.69
C GLU A 289 5.33 -2.69 -27.43
N SER A 290 4.80 -3.03 -26.24
CA SER A 290 3.47 -2.61 -25.82
C SER A 290 3.35 -1.10 -25.69
N HIS A 291 4.39 -0.41 -25.19
CA HIS A 291 4.40 1.05 -25.10
C HIS A 291 4.28 1.69 -26.49
N GLN A 292 5.08 1.23 -27.45
CA GLN A 292 5.02 1.74 -28.82
C GLN A 292 3.68 1.44 -29.50
N MET A 293 3.10 0.27 -29.24
CA MET A 293 1.78 -0.10 -29.74
C MET A 293 0.69 0.81 -29.17
N MET A 294 0.72 1.06 -27.85
CA MET A 294 -0.26 1.88 -27.16
C MET A 294 -0.12 3.36 -27.50
N HIS A 295 1.10 3.88 -27.60
CA HIS A 295 1.36 5.28 -27.98
C HIS A 295 0.88 5.61 -29.41
N LYS A 296 0.83 4.61 -30.31
CA LYS A 296 0.27 4.77 -31.65
C LYS A 296 -1.25 4.65 -31.69
N ALA A 297 -1.89 4.19 -30.62
CA ALA A 297 -3.34 4.03 -30.55
C ALA A 297 -4.02 5.39 -30.31
N VAL A 298 -5.18 5.59 -30.91
CA VAL A 298 -5.98 6.81 -30.73
C VAL A 298 -6.51 6.87 -29.30
N GLY A 299 -6.30 8.00 -28.63
CA GLY A 299 -6.85 8.26 -27.29
C GLY A 299 -6.01 7.70 -26.13
N ILE A 300 -4.75 7.33 -26.37
CA ILE A 300 -3.80 6.95 -25.32
C ILE A 300 -2.58 7.88 -25.40
N ASP A 301 -2.42 8.75 -24.40
CA ASP A 301 -1.24 9.60 -24.29
C ASP A 301 -0.02 8.83 -23.75
N GLU A 302 1.14 9.49 -23.79
CA GLU A 302 2.42 8.91 -23.39
C GLU A 302 2.42 8.37 -21.95
N ARG A 303 1.89 9.12 -20.97
CA ARG A 303 1.88 8.67 -19.57
C ARG A 303 0.95 7.48 -19.36
N LEU A 304 -0.21 7.47 -20.02
CA LEU A 304 -1.11 6.32 -19.97
C LEU A 304 -0.51 5.09 -20.66
N SER A 305 0.21 5.29 -21.76
CA SER A 305 0.95 4.22 -22.44
C SER A 305 2.02 3.61 -21.53
N PHE A 306 2.81 4.42 -20.82
CA PHE A 306 3.75 3.93 -19.80
C PHE A 306 3.03 3.16 -18.68
N HIS A 307 1.92 3.69 -18.17
CA HIS A 307 1.16 3.04 -17.11
C HIS A 307 0.64 1.65 -17.50
N VAL A 308 0.21 1.46 -18.75
CA VAL A 308 -0.29 0.16 -19.21
C VAL A 308 0.86 -0.79 -19.55
N SER A 309 1.89 -0.32 -20.26
CA SER A 309 3.03 -1.15 -20.65
C SER A 309 3.83 -1.68 -19.45
N ARG A 310 3.89 -0.97 -18.32
CA ARG A 310 4.46 -1.51 -17.07
C ARG A 310 3.65 -2.67 -16.47
N LEU A 311 2.39 -2.86 -16.83
CA LEU A 311 1.60 -4.02 -16.39
C LEU A 311 2.02 -5.27 -17.18
N PHE A 312 2.46 -5.10 -18.42
CA PHE A 312 2.80 -6.19 -19.33
C PHE A 312 4.22 -6.72 -19.19
N VAL A 313 5.07 -6.07 -18.38
CA VAL A 313 6.33 -6.69 -17.91
C VAL A 313 6.09 -7.82 -16.91
N ARG A 314 4.85 -7.93 -16.38
CA ARG A 314 4.44 -8.98 -15.44
C ARG A 314 3.71 -10.08 -16.17
N ASP A 315 3.96 -11.32 -15.79
CA ASP A 315 3.20 -12.46 -16.28
C ASP A 315 1.90 -12.59 -15.47
N ILE A 316 0.83 -13.13 -16.08
CA ILE A 316 -0.37 -13.52 -15.33
C ILE A 316 -0.13 -14.86 -14.63
N HIS A 317 -0.65 -15.03 -13.42
CA HIS A 317 -0.44 -16.27 -12.66
C HIS A 317 -1.22 -17.45 -13.22
N TYR A 318 -2.44 -17.20 -13.73
CA TYR A 318 -3.27 -18.24 -14.32
C TYR A 318 -4.26 -17.69 -15.34
N ALA A 319 -4.69 -18.55 -16.28
CA ALA A 319 -5.72 -18.24 -17.26
C ALA A 319 -6.70 -19.42 -17.42
N PRO A 320 -8.02 -19.20 -17.24
CA PRO A 320 -9.03 -20.22 -17.53
C PRO A 320 -8.99 -20.66 -19.00
N LYS A 321 -9.15 -21.97 -19.26
CA LYS A 321 -9.20 -22.53 -20.63
C LYS A 321 -10.22 -21.83 -21.53
N ARG A 322 -11.34 -21.34 -20.99
CA ARG A 322 -12.38 -20.62 -21.75
C ARG A 322 -11.91 -19.30 -22.37
N MET A 323 -10.87 -18.68 -21.80
CA MET A 323 -10.25 -17.47 -22.37
C MET A 323 -9.31 -17.80 -23.54
N LEU A 324 -9.06 -19.09 -23.78
CA LEU A 324 -8.19 -19.61 -24.82
C LEU A 324 -9.04 -20.27 -25.92
N GLY A 325 -8.70 -19.99 -27.17
CA GLY A 325 -9.19 -20.64 -28.37
C GLY A 325 -8.12 -21.52 -29.03
N LYS A 326 -8.46 -22.12 -30.17
CA LYS A 326 -7.52 -22.80 -31.06
C LYS A 326 -7.36 -21.98 -32.34
N LYS A 327 -6.12 -21.82 -32.82
CA LYS A 327 -5.81 -21.28 -34.16
C LYS A 327 -4.69 -22.12 -34.77
N GLY A 328 -5.06 -22.96 -35.74
CA GLY A 328 -4.14 -23.97 -36.29
C GLY A 328 -3.66 -24.95 -35.21
N LYS A 329 -2.35 -25.18 -35.13
CA LYS A 329 -1.69 -25.97 -34.06
C LYS A 329 -1.44 -25.16 -32.77
N GLY A 330 -1.72 -23.86 -32.76
CA GLY A 330 -1.47 -22.96 -31.62
C GLY A 330 -2.73 -22.58 -30.84
N LEU A 331 -2.51 -21.93 -29.71
CA LEU A 331 -3.55 -21.27 -28.93
C LEU A 331 -3.93 -19.93 -29.58
N SER A 332 -5.22 -19.59 -29.53
CA SER A 332 -5.71 -18.25 -29.83
C SER A 332 -6.38 -17.61 -28.64
N VAL A 333 -6.63 -16.31 -28.72
CA VAL A 333 -7.33 -15.55 -27.69
C VAL A 333 -8.83 -15.58 -28.02
N ARG A 334 -9.67 -15.95 -27.05
CA ARG A 334 -11.14 -15.92 -27.17
C ARG A 334 -11.70 -14.84 -26.24
N SER A 335 -11.65 -13.57 -26.63
CA SER A 335 -12.43 -12.50 -26.00
C SER A 335 -12.29 -11.16 -26.74
N ASP A 336 -13.03 -10.15 -26.26
CA ASP A 336 -12.92 -8.74 -26.62
C ASP A 336 -11.71 -8.02 -25.98
N GLY A 337 -10.77 -8.77 -25.38
CA GLY A 337 -9.59 -8.24 -24.71
C GLY A 337 -9.82 -7.77 -23.26
N GLN A 338 -11.05 -7.35 -22.90
CA GLN A 338 -11.33 -6.83 -21.54
C GLN A 338 -11.09 -7.87 -20.47
N GLU A 339 -11.46 -9.13 -20.73
CA GLU A 339 -11.27 -10.19 -19.74
C GLU A 339 -9.78 -10.50 -19.50
N HIS A 340 -8.93 -10.44 -20.54
CA HIS A 340 -7.48 -10.60 -20.37
C HIS A 340 -6.89 -9.44 -19.58
N PHE A 341 -7.25 -8.21 -19.93
CA PHE A 341 -6.73 -7.04 -19.24
C PHE A 341 -7.11 -7.02 -17.75
N LYS A 342 -8.35 -7.42 -17.42
CA LYS A 342 -8.78 -7.60 -16.03
C LYS A 342 -7.94 -8.62 -15.26
N ARG A 343 -7.32 -9.60 -15.92
CA ARG A 343 -6.40 -10.55 -15.26
C ARG A 343 -5.07 -9.90 -14.88
N PHE A 344 -4.50 -9.07 -15.75
CA PHE A 344 -3.31 -8.28 -15.41
C PHE A 344 -3.56 -7.37 -14.21
N LEU A 345 -4.71 -6.68 -14.20
CA LEU A 345 -5.13 -5.84 -13.07
C LEU A 345 -5.48 -6.66 -11.82
N GLY A 346 -6.00 -7.88 -11.98
CA GLY A 346 -6.33 -8.75 -10.86
C GLY A 346 -5.11 -9.29 -10.12
N CYS A 347 -4.03 -9.56 -10.87
CA CYS A 347 -2.77 -10.05 -10.30
C CYS A 347 -1.87 -8.92 -9.77
N SER A 348 -2.22 -7.64 -9.94
CA SER A 348 -1.37 -6.51 -9.50
C SER A 348 -2.17 -5.57 -8.60
N ARG A 349 -1.67 -5.27 -7.40
CA ARG A 349 -2.41 -4.44 -6.43
C ARG A 349 -1.55 -3.29 -5.94
N GLN A 350 -1.86 -2.09 -6.41
CA GLN A 350 -1.23 -0.90 -5.92
C GLN A 350 -2.03 -0.25 -4.79
N ASN A 351 -1.40 0.65 -4.04
CA ASN A 351 -2.06 1.43 -2.98
C ASN A 351 -3.28 2.20 -3.52
N VAL A 352 -3.22 2.63 -4.78
CA VAL A 352 -4.37 3.06 -5.58
C VAL A 352 -4.33 2.39 -6.95
N CYS A 353 -5.47 1.91 -7.43
CA CYS A 353 -5.62 1.24 -8.73
C CYS A 353 -6.61 1.98 -9.63
N LEU A 354 -6.31 2.05 -10.93
CA LEU A 354 -7.23 2.50 -11.97
C LEU A 354 -7.81 1.28 -12.71
N TYR A 355 -9.13 1.21 -12.82
CA TYR A 355 -9.83 0.17 -13.58
C TYR A 355 -10.59 0.80 -14.75
N PRO A 356 -10.49 0.23 -15.96
CA PRO A 356 -11.20 0.73 -17.12
C PRO A 356 -12.70 0.40 -17.07
N PRO A 357 -13.53 1.10 -17.88
CA PRO A 357 -14.95 0.84 -17.96
C PRO A 357 -15.27 -0.62 -18.32
N ASN A 358 -16.27 -1.16 -17.66
CA ASN A 358 -16.66 -2.55 -17.80
C ASN A 358 -18.00 -2.66 -18.54
N LYS A 359 -17.96 -3.17 -19.77
CA LYS A 359 -19.15 -3.29 -20.64
C LYS A 359 -20.23 -4.19 -20.04
N ASN A 360 -19.85 -5.19 -19.25
CA ASN A 360 -20.79 -6.17 -18.70
C ASN A 360 -21.54 -5.63 -17.48
N THR A 361 -20.91 -4.77 -16.68
CA THR A 361 -21.52 -4.16 -15.49
C THR A 361 -22.06 -2.77 -15.76
N GLY A 362 -21.66 -2.14 -16.87
CA GLY A 362 -21.99 -0.75 -17.19
C GLY A 362 -21.21 0.26 -16.34
N SER A 363 -20.19 -0.17 -15.60
CA SER A 363 -19.41 0.74 -14.76
C SER A 363 -18.42 1.57 -15.57
N GLY A 364 -18.23 2.83 -15.15
CA GLY A 364 -17.31 3.79 -15.76
C GLY A 364 -15.86 3.56 -15.34
N TRP A 365 -15.04 4.61 -15.42
CA TRP A 365 -13.68 4.55 -14.90
C TRP A 365 -13.72 4.50 -13.37
N GLU A 366 -13.02 3.53 -12.79
CA GLU A 366 -13.04 3.28 -11.36
C GLU A 366 -11.64 3.49 -10.75
N VAL A 367 -11.58 4.18 -9.62
CA VAL A 367 -10.35 4.37 -8.83
C VAL A 367 -10.55 3.70 -7.47
N ALA A 368 -9.68 2.75 -7.13
CA ALA A 368 -9.77 2.00 -5.88
C ALA A 368 -8.60 2.32 -4.95
N VAL A 369 -8.88 2.75 -3.72
CA VAL A 369 -7.89 2.86 -2.64
C VAL A 369 -7.84 1.53 -1.89
N MET A 370 -6.63 0.98 -1.72
CA MET A 370 -6.41 -0.41 -1.32
C MET A 370 -5.58 -0.57 -0.03
N SER A 371 -5.14 0.53 0.58
CA SER A 371 -4.16 0.50 1.69
C SER A 371 -4.79 0.50 3.09
N LEU A 372 -6.12 0.61 3.20
CA LEU A 372 -6.82 0.67 4.47
C LEU A 372 -7.03 -0.75 5.02
N GLU A 373 -6.77 -0.94 6.31
CA GLU A 373 -7.15 -2.19 6.99
C GLU A 373 -8.62 -2.12 7.43
N VAL A 374 -9.32 -3.25 7.40
CA VAL A 374 -10.70 -3.34 7.89
C VAL A 374 -10.73 -3.10 9.40
N GLN A 375 -11.75 -2.36 9.85
CA GLN A 375 -11.97 -2.04 11.26
C GLN A 375 -12.94 -3.03 11.89
N LEU A 376 -12.93 -3.08 13.23
CA LEU A 376 -13.74 -4.01 14.01
C LEU A 376 -15.23 -3.79 13.73
N THR A 377 -15.68 -2.53 13.76
CA THR A 377 -17.10 -2.20 13.65
C THR A 377 -17.51 -1.64 12.29
N ASP A 378 -18.75 -1.93 11.88
CA ASP A 378 -19.35 -1.33 10.70
C ASP A 378 -19.36 0.22 10.76
N ALA A 379 -19.53 0.77 11.97
CA ALA A 379 -19.51 2.22 12.19
C ALA A 379 -18.13 2.84 11.92
N GLU A 380 -17.04 2.19 12.35
CA GLU A 380 -15.68 2.61 12.03
C GLU A 380 -15.39 2.50 10.54
N ASN A 381 -15.75 1.38 9.91
CA ASN A 381 -15.57 1.17 8.48
C ASN A 381 -16.33 2.24 7.67
N ALA A 382 -17.59 2.52 8.02
CA ALA A 382 -18.39 3.57 7.41
C ALA A 382 -17.75 4.96 7.58
N ALA A 383 -17.13 5.26 8.72
CA ALA A 383 -16.45 6.53 8.95
C ALA A 383 -15.26 6.75 8.00
N PHE A 384 -14.43 5.72 7.77
CA PHE A 384 -13.33 5.81 6.81
C PHE A 384 -13.81 5.86 5.36
N ILE A 385 -14.87 5.12 5.02
CA ILE A 385 -15.53 5.22 3.71
C ILE A 385 -16.01 6.65 3.46
N THR A 386 -16.79 7.21 4.40
CA THR A 386 -17.30 8.58 4.33
C THR A 386 -16.16 9.58 4.19
N PHE A 387 -15.07 9.42 4.95
CA PHE A 387 -13.91 10.30 4.86
C PHE A 387 -13.30 10.31 3.45
N ILE A 388 -13.05 9.14 2.84
CA ILE A 388 -12.47 9.05 1.50
C ILE A 388 -13.43 9.56 0.42
N VAL A 389 -14.73 9.26 0.54
CA VAL A 389 -15.74 9.77 -0.39
C VAL A 389 -15.78 11.30 -0.34
N LEU A 390 -15.86 11.91 0.85
CA LEU A 390 -15.86 13.36 0.99
C LEU A 390 -14.52 13.97 0.56
N LEU A 391 -13.39 13.31 0.85
CA LEU A 391 -12.08 13.73 0.38
C LEU A 391 -12.02 13.80 -1.15
N SER A 392 -12.56 12.80 -1.86
CA SER A 392 -12.62 12.82 -3.32
C SER A 392 -13.42 14.01 -3.85
N ARG A 393 -14.54 14.35 -3.19
CA ARG A 393 -15.38 15.50 -3.56
C ARG A 393 -14.67 16.83 -3.37
N VAL A 394 -13.91 16.99 -2.27
CA VAL A 394 -13.13 18.23 -2.06
C VAL A 394 -11.91 18.32 -2.96
N ILE A 395 -11.25 17.19 -3.29
CA ILE A 395 -10.17 17.15 -4.28
C ILE A 395 -10.64 17.74 -5.60
N ILE A 396 -11.81 17.31 -6.08
CA ILE A 396 -12.40 17.81 -7.33
C ILE A 396 -12.87 19.26 -7.17
N SER A 397 -13.71 19.53 -6.17
CA SER A 397 -14.40 20.81 -6.02
C SER A 397 -13.49 21.98 -5.70
N TYR A 398 -12.47 21.75 -4.86
CA TYR A 398 -11.51 22.78 -4.47
C TYR A 398 -10.20 22.70 -5.22
N ARG A 399 -10.09 21.71 -6.11
CA ARG A 399 -8.86 21.45 -6.83
C ARG A 399 -7.68 21.34 -5.87
N LEU A 400 -7.75 20.40 -4.93
CA LEU A 400 -6.63 20.15 -4.00
C LEU A 400 -5.42 19.55 -4.72
N ASN A 401 -4.24 20.06 -4.40
CA ASN A 401 -2.95 19.51 -4.78
C ASN A 401 -2.38 18.72 -3.60
N LEU A 402 -2.18 17.42 -3.78
CA LEU A 402 -1.65 16.47 -2.82
C LEU A 402 -0.39 15.77 -3.34
N TYR A 403 0.04 16.07 -4.58
CA TYR A 403 1.20 15.42 -5.20
C TYR A 403 2.44 15.49 -4.32
N LEU A 404 3.10 14.36 -4.19
CA LEU A 404 4.33 14.14 -3.46
C LEU A 404 5.27 13.33 -4.38
N PRO A 405 6.58 13.59 -4.46
CA PRO A 405 7.49 12.70 -5.17
C PRO A 405 7.29 11.26 -4.72
N ILE A 406 7.26 10.32 -5.65
CA ILE A 406 6.98 8.90 -5.38
C ILE A 406 7.96 8.34 -4.36
N SER A 407 9.22 8.77 -4.39
CA SER A 407 10.21 8.36 -3.38
C SER A 407 9.80 8.74 -1.95
N LEU A 408 9.20 9.91 -1.73
CA LEU A 408 8.71 10.35 -0.42
C LEU A 408 7.39 9.64 -0.04
N MET A 409 6.56 9.28 -1.03
CA MET A 409 5.37 8.46 -0.80
C MET A 409 5.76 7.03 -0.39
N ASP A 410 6.80 6.45 -0.99
CA ASP A 410 7.33 5.13 -0.64
C ASP A 410 7.88 5.13 0.79
N GLU A 411 8.61 6.18 1.17
CA GLU A 411 9.08 6.40 2.54
C GLU A 411 7.91 6.53 3.53
N ASN A 412 6.87 7.30 3.19
CA ASN A 412 5.66 7.38 4.00
C ASN A 412 4.98 6.02 4.18
N MET A 413 4.88 5.20 3.13
CA MET A 413 4.32 3.85 3.23
C MET A 413 5.14 2.95 4.15
N ALA A 414 6.48 3.09 4.16
CA ALA A 414 7.36 2.35 5.07
C ALA A 414 7.18 2.80 6.53
N ARG A 415 7.03 4.11 6.76
CA ARG A 415 6.77 4.68 8.11
C ARG A 415 5.41 4.26 8.65
N ALA A 416 4.39 4.17 7.80
CA ALA A 416 3.04 3.76 8.18
C ALA A 416 2.99 2.36 8.83
N GLN A 417 3.93 1.47 8.50
CA GLN A 417 3.95 0.12 9.06
C GLN A 417 4.39 0.08 10.53
N LYS A 418 5.11 1.10 11.02
CA LYS A 418 5.72 1.09 12.35
C LYS A 418 4.67 1.02 13.47
N PRO A 419 5.00 0.44 14.65
CA PRO A 419 4.13 0.51 15.80
C PRO A 419 3.76 1.96 16.13
N ASN A 420 2.49 2.19 16.49
CA ASN A 420 1.96 3.51 16.82
C ASN A 420 2.26 4.61 15.79
N ALA A 421 2.40 4.26 14.50
CA ALA A 421 2.80 5.21 13.47
C ALA A 421 1.89 6.46 13.42
N VAL A 422 0.60 6.29 13.69
CA VAL A 422 -0.37 7.38 13.76
C VAL A 422 0.01 8.47 14.79
N ARG A 423 0.72 8.12 15.87
CA ARG A 423 1.09 9.03 16.96
C ARG A 423 2.56 9.43 16.92
N GLU A 424 3.44 8.53 16.51
CA GLU A 424 4.89 8.67 16.73
C GLU A 424 5.66 8.97 15.46
N GLN A 425 5.14 8.60 14.28
CA GLN A 425 5.84 8.82 13.02
C GLN A 425 5.47 10.18 12.42
N LEU A 426 6.43 10.74 11.69
CA LEU A 426 6.22 11.90 10.85
C LEU A 426 6.08 11.46 9.40
N PHE A 427 5.23 12.12 8.63
CA PHE A 427 4.97 11.83 7.23
C PHE A 427 5.26 13.06 6.40
N TYR A 428 5.94 12.88 5.27
CA TYR A 428 6.09 13.93 4.28
C TYR A 428 4.74 14.32 3.73
N PHE A 429 4.41 15.60 3.85
CA PHE A 429 3.14 16.14 3.40
C PHE A 429 3.33 17.55 2.82
N ARG A 430 2.46 17.92 1.91
CA ARG A 430 2.51 19.22 1.24
C ARG A 430 2.02 20.32 2.19
N ARG A 431 2.75 21.45 2.23
CA ARG A 431 2.38 22.61 3.06
C ARG A 431 1.12 23.31 2.54
N ASP A 432 1.10 23.63 1.25
CA ASP A 432 -0.01 24.36 0.60
C ASP A 432 -0.80 23.43 -0.32
N LEU A 433 -2.00 23.05 0.13
CA LEU A 433 -2.90 22.16 -0.61
C LEU A 433 -3.66 22.86 -1.75
N PHE A 434 -3.56 24.18 -1.86
CA PHE A 434 -4.22 24.97 -2.90
C PHE A 434 -3.22 25.56 -3.92
N GLY A 435 -1.92 25.39 -3.67
CA GLY A 435 -0.85 25.87 -4.53
C GLY A 435 -0.74 25.11 -5.85
N GLY A 436 -0.33 25.81 -6.91
CA GLY A 436 0.02 25.21 -8.21
C GLY A 436 -1.11 25.18 -9.26
N ARG A 437 -2.40 25.30 -8.91
CA ARG A 437 -3.50 25.11 -9.89
C ARG A 437 -4.02 26.35 -10.62
N ASP A 438 -3.61 27.54 -10.22
CA ASP A 438 -4.04 28.81 -10.86
C ASP A 438 -2.93 29.47 -11.70
N GLY A 439 -1.75 28.83 -11.86
CA GLY A 439 -0.58 29.39 -12.56
C GLY A 439 0.01 30.66 -11.92
N LYS A 440 -0.48 31.06 -10.73
CA LYS A 440 -0.19 32.34 -10.06
C LYS A 440 0.49 32.20 -8.69
N SER A 441 0.94 31.01 -8.31
CA SER A 441 1.59 30.79 -7.01
C SER A 441 3.11 30.89 -7.11
N ASN A 442 3.63 32.12 -7.24
CA ASN A 442 4.86 32.46 -6.52
C ASN A 442 4.46 32.83 -5.09
N GLY A 443 5.22 32.28 -4.13
CA GLY A 443 5.20 32.49 -2.68
C GLY A 443 4.16 33.43 -2.06
N SER A 444 3.51 32.95 -1.01
CA SER A 444 2.92 33.74 0.08
C SER A 444 2.10 34.96 -0.34
N GLY A 445 0.80 34.79 -0.62
CA GLY A 445 -0.04 35.99 -0.75
C GLY A 445 -1.37 35.82 -1.44
N ARG A 446 -2.19 34.82 -1.09
CA ARG A 446 -3.60 34.82 -1.52
C ARG A 446 -4.61 34.07 -0.64
N ILE A 447 -4.22 33.64 0.56
CA ILE A 447 -5.15 33.08 1.55
C ILE A 447 -6.04 34.19 2.18
N SER A 448 -5.65 35.47 2.13
CA SER A 448 -6.43 36.55 2.73
C SER A 448 -7.72 36.91 1.99
N LYS A 449 -7.86 36.61 0.69
CA LYS A 449 -9.05 37.02 -0.07
C LYS A 449 -10.18 35.99 -0.12
N ARG A 450 -9.94 34.72 0.23
CA ARG A 450 -11.00 33.70 0.32
C ARG A 450 -11.59 33.53 1.73
N ARG A 451 -10.88 33.94 2.80
CA ARG A 451 -11.45 33.97 4.16
C ARG A 451 -12.64 34.92 4.30
N ASN A 452 -12.64 36.04 3.59
CA ASN A 452 -13.69 37.06 3.71
C ASN A 452 -15.01 36.70 3.02
N ALA A 453 -15.03 35.69 2.15
CA ALA A 453 -16.28 35.20 1.54
C ALA A 453 -17.03 34.20 2.45
N ALA A 454 -16.35 33.60 3.42
CA ALA A 454 -16.91 32.59 4.32
C ALA A 454 -17.32 33.13 5.71
N SER A 455 -17.06 34.41 6.00
CA SER A 455 -17.33 35.01 7.32
C SER A 455 -18.43 36.08 7.31
N SER A 456 -19.23 36.20 6.25
CA SER A 456 -20.27 37.23 6.14
C SER A 456 -21.64 36.77 6.67
N TRP A 457 -21.72 35.92 7.68
CA TRP A 457 -22.99 35.67 8.37
C TRP A 457 -22.74 35.49 9.87
N HIS A 458 -23.18 36.51 10.61
CA HIS A 458 -23.33 36.62 12.06
C HIS A 458 -22.07 36.97 12.87
N THR A 459 -21.94 38.24 13.25
CA THR A 459 -22.18 38.70 14.64
C THR A 459 -22.19 40.23 14.68
N VAL A 460 -23.32 40.80 15.09
CA VAL A 460 -23.46 42.19 15.53
C VAL A 460 -23.23 42.21 17.04
N HIS A 461 -22.27 43.01 17.53
CA HIS A 461 -22.36 43.93 18.68
C HIS A 461 -20.98 44.32 19.26
N HIS A 462 -20.80 45.65 19.39
CA HIS A 462 -19.94 46.48 20.28
C HIS A 462 -18.47 46.08 20.53
N ALA A 463 -17.45 46.82 20.09
CA ALA A 463 -17.00 48.20 20.38
C ALA A 463 -15.97 48.33 21.54
N HIS A 464 -14.86 49.00 21.20
CA HIS A 464 -13.87 49.73 22.02
C HIS A 464 -12.69 49.02 22.75
N ALA A 465 -11.50 49.43 22.30
CA ALA A 465 -10.38 50.03 23.08
C ALA A 465 -9.09 49.21 23.37
N SER A 466 -8.00 49.80 22.83
CA SER A 466 -6.65 50.04 23.37
C SER A 466 -5.67 48.90 23.72
N ALA A 467 -4.55 48.92 22.97
CA ALA A 467 -3.15 49.03 23.42
C ALA A 467 -2.64 48.15 24.57
N GLY A 468 -1.57 47.40 24.29
CA GLY A 468 -0.69 46.81 25.31
C GLY A 468 0.36 45.88 24.70
N SER A 469 1.55 46.42 24.47
CA SER A 469 2.76 45.67 24.12
C SER A 469 3.32 45.02 25.39
N GLU A 470 3.47 43.70 25.44
CA GLU A 470 4.49 43.07 26.30
C GLU A 470 5.17 41.89 25.58
N ARG A 471 6.50 41.95 25.60
CA ARG A 471 7.42 40.93 25.10
C ARG A 471 7.77 39.95 26.22
N GLY A 472 7.90 38.67 25.87
CA GLY A 472 8.55 37.61 26.64
C GLY A 472 7.88 36.28 26.34
N VAL A 473 8.53 35.18 25.98
CA VAL A 473 9.92 34.74 26.14
C VAL A 473 10.20 33.76 24.98
N PHE A 474 11.35 33.92 24.32
CA PHE A 474 11.80 33.07 23.22
C PHE A 474 12.18 31.66 23.71
N GLY A 475 11.51 30.63 23.18
CA GLY A 475 11.99 29.24 23.15
C GLY A 475 13.03 29.02 22.03
N PRO A 476 13.79 27.91 22.05
CA PRO A 476 15.08 27.80 21.39
C PRO A 476 14.97 27.89 19.86
N ARG A 477 15.81 28.76 19.29
CA ARG A 477 16.07 28.89 17.85
C ARG A 477 16.50 27.55 17.26
N GLY A 478 15.53 26.83 16.69
CA GLY A 478 15.81 25.68 15.83
C GLY A 478 16.54 26.15 14.58
N LYS A 479 17.71 25.55 14.32
CA LYS A 479 18.51 25.72 13.11
C LYS A 479 17.63 25.50 11.86
N GLY A 480 17.50 26.54 11.04
CA GLY A 480 17.20 26.47 9.61
C GLY A 480 16.08 25.53 9.17
N LEU A 481 14.82 25.88 9.44
CA LEU A 481 13.74 25.49 8.53
C LEU A 481 14.08 26.10 7.18
N ARG A 482 14.46 25.27 6.19
CA ARG A 482 14.62 25.73 4.80
C ARG A 482 13.30 26.39 4.40
N GLU A 483 13.30 27.72 4.24
CA GLU A 483 12.14 28.55 3.85
C GLU A 483 11.54 28.17 2.47
N ASN A 484 12.10 27.16 1.78
CA ASN A 484 11.76 26.76 0.42
C ASN A 484 11.35 25.27 0.25
N ALA A 485 11.03 24.54 1.32
CA ALA A 485 10.57 23.15 1.18
C ALA A 485 9.04 23.09 0.99
N GLU A 486 8.60 22.78 -0.24
CA GLU A 486 7.21 22.49 -0.62
C GLU A 486 6.55 21.41 0.25
N TYR A 487 7.39 20.53 0.80
CA TYR A 487 7.03 19.44 1.69
C TYR A 487 7.56 19.68 3.10
N VAL A 488 6.83 19.14 4.07
CA VAL A 488 7.16 19.17 5.50
C VAL A 488 6.82 17.81 6.11
N GLU A 489 7.59 17.39 7.10
CA GLU A 489 7.28 16.22 7.91
C GLU A 489 6.28 16.61 9.01
N LEU A 490 5.12 15.95 9.03
CA LEU A 490 4.01 16.24 9.95
C LEU A 490 3.54 14.97 10.63
N THR A 491 3.01 15.10 11.85
CA THR A 491 2.24 14.03 12.46
C THR A 491 0.91 13.81 11.72
N ILE A 492 0.27 12.66 11.91
CA ILE A 492 -1.07 12.42 11.35
C ILE A 492 -2.09 13.42 11.90
N ASP A 493 -1.99 13.81 13.18
CA ASP A 493 -2.84 14.84 13.77
C ASP A 493 -2.75 16.15 12.97
N GLU A 494 -1.54 16.61 12.67
CA GLU A 494 -1.33 17.85 11.94
C GLU A 494 -1.80 17.78 10.47
N ILE A 495 -1.71 16.62 9.84
CA ILE A 495 -2.20 16.39 8.48
C ILE A 495 -3.73 16.40 8.43
N ILE A 496 -4.38 15.73 9.38
CA ILE A 496 -5.84 15.59 9.42
C ILE A 496 -6.49 16.83 10.02
N ASN A 497 -6.04 17.26 11.19
CA ASN A 497 -6.64 18.34 11.98
C ASN A 497 -6.06 19.72 11.73
N GLY A 498 -4.91 19.80 11.05
CA GLY A 498 -4.21 21.03 10.75
C GLY A 498 -3.16 21.38 11.81
N SER A 499 -2.28 22.31 11.46
CA SER A 499 -1.22 22.80 12.35
C SER A 499 -1.03 24.30 12.16
N ASN A 500 -1.20 25.06 13.23
CA ASN A 500 -0.87 26.49 13.24
C ASN A 500 0.64 26.69 13.12
N THR A 501 1.44 25.81 13.73
CA THR A 501 2.92 25.85 13.70
C THR A 501 3.45 25.74 12.28
N TYR A 502 2.87 24.85 11.48
CA TYR A 502 3.30 24.62 10.10
C TYR A 502 2.42 25.33 9.05
N CYS A 503 1.43 26.12 9.50
CA CYS A 503 0.44 26.80 8.67
C CYS A 503 -0.32 25.85 7.71
N VAL A 504 -0.65 24.64 8.16
CA VAL A 504 -1.35 23.61 7.39
C VAL A 504 -2.83 23.60 7.78
N SER A 505 -3.72 23.73 6.79
CA SER A 505 -5.17 23.81 7.03
C SER A 505 -5.77 22.55 7.64
N GLY A 506 -5.20 21.38 7.37
CA GLY A 506 -5.75 20.08 7.78
C GLY A 506 -6.86 19.59 6.83
N ILE A 507 -6.77 18.33 6.41
CA ILE A 507 -7.74 17.73 5.48
C ILE A 507 -9.16 17.77 6.06
N MET A 508 -9.30 17.50 7.37
CA MET A 508 -10.59 17.48 8.05
C MET A 508 -11.27 18.85 8.00
N ASN A 509 -10.53 19.93 8.21
CA ASN A 509 -11.11 21.27 8.17
C ASN A 509 -11.59 21.63 6.75
N ILE A 510 -10.90 21.15 5.72
CA ILE A 510 -11.32 21.33 4.33
C ILE A 510 -12.62 20.57 4.05
N ILE A 511 -12.72 19.31 4.49
CA ILE A 511 -13.94 18.50 4.36
C ILE A 511 -15.12 19.15 5.10
N LEU A 512 -14.91 19.58 6.34
CA LEU A 512 -15.98 20.21 7.14
C LEU A 512 -16.46 21.54 6.54
N ASN A 513 -15.59 22.29 5.88
CA ASN A 513 -15.97 23.51 5.15
C ASN A 513 -16.73 23.22 3.85
N TYR A 514 -16.61 22.00 3.30
CA TYR A 514 -17.33 21.57 2.11
C TYR A 514 -18.75 21.10 2.41
N LEU A 515 -19.01 20.52 3.58
CA LEU A 515 -20.33 19.97 3.94
C LEU A 515 -21.51 20.94 3.68
N PRO A 516 -21.45 22.24 4.04
CA PRO A 516 -22.55 23.17 3.77
C PRO A 516 -22.89 23.32 2.28
N SER A 517 -21.92 23.09 1.38
CA SER A 517 -22.15 23.19 -0.06
C SER A 517 -23.01 22.05 -0.63
N MET A 518 -23.11 20.93 0.10
CA MET A 518 -23.90 19.76 -0.29
C MET A 518 -25.40 19.95 -0.02
N ARG A 519 -25.80 20.98 0.73
CA ARG A 519 -27.21 21.29 1.08
C ARG A 519 -27.96 20.08 1.67
N LEU A 520 -27.31 19.41 2.63
CA LEU A 520 -27.87 18.25 3.33
C LEU A 520 -28.95 18.67 4.33
N GLU A 521 -29.83 17.73 4.68
CA GLU A 521 -30.68 17.88 5.86
C GLU A 521 -29.82 17.88 7.13
N PHE A 522 -30.32 18.51 8.20
CA PHE A 522 -29.55 18.70 9.44
C PHE A 522 -29.09 17.36 10.04
N GLU A 523 -29.99 16.38 10.04
CA GLU A 523 -29.80 15.03 10.58
C GLU A 523 -28.69 14.27 9.84
N ASP A 524 -28.69 14.34 8.49
CA ASP A 524 -27.66 13.74 7.64
C ASP A 524 -26.30 14.40 7.88
N GLU A 525 -26.26 15.74 7.96
CA GLU A 525 -25.02 16.45 8.27
C GLU A 525 -24.47 16.04 9.65
N GLN A 526 -25.32 15.86 10.65
CA GLN A 526 -24.90 15.38 11.97
C GLN A 526 -24.37 13.95 11.92
N VAL A 527 -24.95 13.05 11.12
CA VAL A 527 -24.40 11.69 10.90
C VAL A 527 -22.98 11.77 10.34
N LEU A 528 -22.77 12.55 9.28
CA LEU A 528 -21.44 12.73 8.68
C LEU A 528 -20.45 13.33 9.68
N ARG A 529 -20.86 14.34 10.46
CA ARG A 529 -20.00 14.96 11.49
C ARG A 529 -19.59 13.96 12.58
N ARG A 530 -20.50 13.07 13.02
CA ARG A 530 -20.18 12.02 13.99
C ARG A 530 -19.17 11.01 13.42
N GLN A 531 -19.37 10.59 12.17
CA GLN A 531 -18.42 9.70 11.48
C GLN A 531 -17.03 10.34 11.35
N LEU A 532 -16.97 11.60 10.91
CA LEU A 532 -15.72 12.34 10.77
C LEU A 532 -15.02 12.59 12.13
N LEU A 533 -15.78 12.67 13.22
CA LEU A 533 -15.22 12.84 14.56
C LEU A 533 -14.34 11.66 14.99
N LEU A 534 -14.69 10.43 14.58
CA LEU A 534 -13.86 9.25 14.82
C LEU A 534 -12.46 9.44 14.21
N VAL A 535 -12.40 9.78 12.92
CA VAL A 535 -11.14 10.02 12.20
C VAL A 535 -10.36 11.15 12.85
N LYS A 536 -11.04 12.24 13.22
CA LYS A 536 -10.47 13.40 13.92
C LYS A 536 -9.79 13.00 15.23
N ARG A 537 -10.50 12.22 16.06
CA ARG A 537 -10.03 11.81 17.39
C ARG A 537 -8.91 10.78 17.31
N ARG A 538 -8.99 9.83 16.37
CA ARG A 538 -7.93 8.85 16.14
C ARG A 538 -6.64 9.50 15.65
N ALA A 539 -6.74 10.46 14.72
CA ALA A 539 -5.60 11.26 14.27
C ALA A 539 -4.91 11.99 15.44
N SER A 540 -5.69 12.58 16.35
CA SER A 540 -5.16 13.28 17.54
C SER A 540 -4.66 12.37 18.67
N GLY A 541 -4.81 11.05 18.54
CA GLY A 541 -4.51 10.07 19.59
C GLY A 541 -5.48 10.09 20.77
N LYS A 542 -6.60 10.80 20.70
CA LYS A 542 -7.71 10.73 21.68
C LYS A 542 -8.44 9.39 21.62
N LEU A 543 -8.41 8.74 20.45
CA LEU A 543 -8.79 7.35 20.27
C LEU A 543 -7.59 6.58 19.73
N CYS A 544 -7.45 5.33 20.15
CA CYS A 544 -6.43 4.44 19.64
C CYS A 544 -6.85 3.80 18.31
N THR A 545 -5.89 3.21 17.62
CA THR A 545 -6.14 2.31 16.48
C THR A 545 -6.54 0.93 17.00
N LEU A 546 -7.15 0.10 16.15
CA LEU A 546 -7.46 -1.28 16.53
C LEU A 546 -6.18 -2.06 16.86
N ALA A 547 -5.07 -1.80 16.17
CA ALA A 547 -3.78 -2.41 16.49
C ALA A 547 -3.28 -2.02 17.89
N ALA A 548 -3.34 -0.74 18.25
CA ALA A 548 -2.96 -0.31 19.59
C ALA A 548 -3.88 -0.92 20.66
N TRP A 549 -5.19 -1.02 20.39
CA TRP A 549 -6.15 -1.67 21.29
C TRP A 549 -5.81 -3.16 21.49
N MET A 550 -5.58 -3.92 20.41
CA MET A 550 -5.23 -5.34 20.48
C MET A 550 -3.89 -5.56 21.20
N ARG A 551 -2.89 -4.70 20.96
CA ARG A 551 -1.60 -4.75 21.67
C ARG A 551 -1.79 -4.52 23.17
N ASN A 552 -2.54 -3.49 23.54
CA ASN A 552 -2.86 -3.21 24.94
C ASN A 552 -3.64 -4.35 25.59
N PHE A 553 -4.58 -4.97 24.87
CA PHE A 553 -5.33 -6.13 25.37
C PHE A 553 -4.37 -7.28 25.71
N VAL A 554 -3.49 -7.66 24.77
CA VAL A 554 -2.51 -8.73 24.99
C VAL A 554 -1.57 -8.41 26.14
N GLN A 555 -1.00 -7.19 26.18
CA GLN A 555 0.00 -6.81 27.18
C GLN A 555 -0.55 -6.75 28.62
N ASN A 556 -1.85 -6.51 28.77
CA ASN A 556 -2.52 -6.50 30.08
C ASN A 556 -3.22 -7.82 30.41
N HIS A 557 -3.14 -8.83 29.55
CA HIS A 557 -3.78 -10.11 29.78
C HIS A 557 -3.05 -10.91 30.88
N PRO A 558 -3.74 -11.53 31.85
CA PRO A 558 -3.10 -12.28 32.95
C PRO A 558 -2.15 -13.39 32.50
N ASP A 559 -2.47 -14.06 31.39
CA ASP A 559 -1.65 -15.14 30.83
C ASP A 559 -0.47 -14.65 29.98
N TYR A 560 -0.34 -13.35 29.73
CA TYR A 560 0.73 -12.82 28.90
C TYR A 560 2.05 -12.79 29.67
N LYS A 561 3.08 -13.43 29.10
CA LYS A 561 4.37 -13.65 29.77
C LYS A 561 5.43 -12.59 29.44
N HIS A 562 5.03 -11.49 28.81
CA HIS A 562 5.95 -10.46 28.28
C HIS A 562 7.02 -11.03 27.35
N ASN A 563 6.70 -12.09 26.61
CA ASN A 563 7.62 -12.80 25.71
C ASN A 563 7.23 -12.68 24.23
N SER A 564 6.30 -11.76 23.92
CA SER A 564 5.69 -11.57 22.60
C SER A 564 4.84 -12.73 22.09
N GLU A 565 4.64 -13.83 22.82
CA GLU A 565 3.77 -14.93 22.40
C GLU A 565 2.31 -14.65 22.79
N VAL A 566 1.39 -14.90 21.86
CA VAL A 566 -0.06 -14.83 22.05
C VAL A 566 -0.59 -16.26 22.09
N SER A 567 -1.07 -16.69 23.26
CA SER A 567 -1.62 -18.02 23.46
C SER A 567 -3.04 -18.17 22.90
N GLN A 568 -3.53 -19.40 22.80
CA GLN A 568 -4.93 -19.66 22.44
C GLN A 568 -5.91 -19.01 23.42
N SER A 569 -5.59 -18.98 24.73
CA SER A 569 -6.45 -18.33 25.73
C SER A 569 -6.53 -16.83 25.48
N ILE A 570 -5.39 -16.15 25.34
CA ILE A 570 -5.33 -14.71 25.05
C ILE A 570 -6.10 -14.40 23.77
N ASN A 571 -5.90 -15.19 22.72
CA ASN A 571 -6.60 -15.00 21.44
C ASN A 571 -8.11 -15.21 21.57
N TYR A 572 -8.55 -16.24 22.31
CA TYR A 572 -9.97 -16.50 22.54
C TYR A 572 -10.64 -15.33 23.28
N ASP A 573 -10.05 -14.90 24.39
CA ASP A 573 -10.58 -13.81 25.22
C ASP A 573 -10.62 -12.48 24.46
N MET A 574 -9.58 -12.21 23.66
CA MET A 574 -9.51 -11.03 22.79
C MET A 574 -10.61 -11.05 21.73
N LEU A 575 -10.74 -12.13 20.95
CA LEU A 575 -11.74 -12.22 19.88
C LEU A 575 -13.16 -12.24 20.43
N ARG A 576 -13.37 -12.83 21.62
CA ARG A 576 -14.66 -12.79 22.31
C ARG A 576 -15.01 -11.37 22.73
N THR A 577 -14.05 -10.65 23.31
CA THR A 577 -14.23 -9.23 23.68
C THR A 577 -14.52 -8.38 22.45
N MET A 578 -13.79 -8.59 21.35
CA MET A 578 -14.05 -7.91 20.07
C MET A 578 -15.47 -8.17 19.55
N ASN A 579 -15.96 -9.42 19.64
CA ASN A 579 -17.34 -9.75 19.28
C ASN A 579 -18.36 -9.04 20.18
N ASP A 580 -18.11 -9.01 21.49
CA ASP A 580 -19.01 -8.33 22.42
C ASP A 580 -18.98 -6.80 22.24
N ILE A 581 -17.86 -6.22 21.78
CA ILE A 581 -17.79 -4.81 21.36
C ILE A 581 -18.65 -4.57 20.12
N GLU A 582 -18.52 -5.41 19.08
CA GLU A 582 -19.29 -5.25 17.85
C GLU A 582 -20.79 -5.46 18.06
N GLU A 583 -21.18 -6.38 18.94
CA GLU A 583 -22.58 -6.60 19.32
C GLU A 583 -23.11 -5.54 20.32
N GLY A 584 -22.28 -4.56 20.72
CA GLY A 584 -22.65 -3.49 21.66
C GLY A 584 -22.85 -3.94 23.10
N LYS A 585 -22.37 -5.13 23.47
CA LYS A 585 -22.43 -5.70 24.83
C LYS A 585 -21.33 -5.17 25.73
N THR A 586 -20.18 -4.83 25.16
CA THR A 586 -19.01 -4.29 25.87
C THR A 586 -18.62 -2.94 25.30
N ALA A 587 -18.43 -1.94 26.16
CA ALA A 587 -17.95 -0.63 25.74
C ALA A 587 -16.43 -0.66 25.50
N ALA A 588 -15.98 0.03 24.46
CA ALA A 588 -14.56 0.24 24.16
C ALA A 588 -14.25 1.75 24.03
N PRO A 589 -14.24 2.51 25.15
CA PRO A 589 -14.12 3.96 25.11
C PRO A 589 -12.81 4.44 24.48
N ASP A 590 -11.71 3.70 24.64
CA ASP A 590 -10.42 4.07 24.03
C ASP A 590 -10.41 3.88 22.50
N LEU A 591 -11.29 3.03 21.96
CA LEU A 591 -11.36 2.70 20.53
C LEU A 591 -12.46 3.49 19.80
N LEU A 592 -13.64 3.58 20.42
CA LEU A 592 -14.88 4.10 19.81
C LEU A 592 -15.32 5.48 20.37
N GLY A 593 -14.90 5.81 21.60
CA GLY A 593 -15.03 7.14 22.20
C GLY A 593 -16.31 7.48 22.92
#